data_AF-A0AAW1K8G0-F1
#
_entry.id   AF-A0AAW1K8G0-F1
#
_cell.length_a   1.000
_cell.length_b   1.000
_cell.length_c   1.000
_cell.angle_alpha   90.00
_cell.angle_beta   90.00
_cell.angle_gamma   90.00
#
_symmetry.space_group_name_H-M   'P 1'
#
loop_
_entity.id
_entity.type
_entity.pdbx_description
1 polymer ?
#
loop_
_entity_poly.entity_id
_entity_poly.type
_entity_poly.pdbx_seq_one_letter_code
_entity_poly.pdbx_strand_id
1 'polypeptide(L)'
;MAATPPSTEQTTATSTTSDGPVLSVITKRLRALRKKLNRIHQMEDSLSHGKTLNSEQLDVLHSKPAVVTLIDEPEKLRAPKIQLFFLC
;
A
#
# COMPACT_ATOMS: atom_id res chain seq x y z
N MET A 1 -19.78 -42.60 9.65
CA MET A 1 -19.68 -41.86 8.37
C MET A 1 -20.50 -40.58 8.51
N ALA A 2 -19.97 -39.47 7.99
CA ALA A 2 -20.52 -38.10 7.90
C ALA A 2 -20.67 -37.36 9.25
N ALA A 3 -19.81 -36.41 9.65
CA ALA A 3 -19.37 -35.12 9.06
C ALA A 3 -20.48 -34.05 9.05
N THR A 4 -20.37 -33.04 9.93
CA THR A 4 -20.14 -31.61 9.59
C THR A 4 -20.24 -30.71 10.84
N PRO A 5 -19.25 -29.83 11.11
CA PRO A 5 -19.40 -28.69 12.02
C PRO A 5 -20.11 -27.51 11.32
N PRO A 6 -20.88 -26.65 12.03
CA PRO A 6 -21.20 -25.33 11.53
C PRO A 6 -20.02 -24.41 11.88
N SER A 7 -19.09 -24.25 10.95
CA SER A 7 -18.10 -23.18 11.01
C SER A 7 -18.83 -21.83 10.91
N THR A 8 -18.61 -21.01 11.92
CA THR A 8 -18.96 -19.59 11.93
C THR A 8 -18.13 -18.90 10.86
N GLU A 9 -18.68 -18.72 9.67
CA GLU A 9 -18.11 -17.83 8.65
C GLU A 9 -18.60 -16.41 8.93
N GLN A 10 -17.81 -15.70 9.75
CA GLN A 10 -17.82 -14.25 9.79
C GLN A 10 -16.47 -13.76 9.28
N THR A 11 -16.51 -12.70 8.47
CA THR A 11 -15.38 -11.99 7.85
C THR A 11 -14.90 -12.68 6.58
N THR A 12 -15.27 -12.19 5.41
CA THR A 12 -14.80 -10.90 4.93
C THR A 12 -15.82 -10.42 3.92
N ALA A 13 -16.42 -9.26 4.18
CA ALA A 13 -17.09 -8.50 3.14
C ALA A 13 -16.06 -8.25 2.04
N THR A 14 -16.08 -9.11 1.02
CA THR A 14 -15.57 -8.80 -0.29
C THR A 14 -16.38 -7.58 -0.72
N SER A 15 -15.80 -6.41 -0.48
CA SER A 15 -16.21 -5.16 -1.10
C SER A 15 -16.04 -5.34 -2.59
N THR A 16 -17.04 -5.98 -3.21
CA THR A 16 -17.33 -5.98 -4.63
C THR A 16 -17.87 -4.61 -5.01
N THR A 17 -17.15 -3.56 -4.63
CA THR A 17 -17.31 -2.28 -5.28
C THR A 17 -16.58 -2.45 -6.59
N SER A 18 -17.33 -2.37 -7.69
CA SER A 18 -16.81 -2.09 -9.00
C SER A 18 -16.06 -0.76 -8.93
N ASP A 19 -14.82 -0.82 -8.44
CA ASP A 19 -13.87 0.28 -8.46
C ASP A 19 -13.76 0.67 -9.93
N GLY A 20 -14.43 1.77 -10.30
CA GLY A 20 -14.44 2.26 -11.68
C GLY A 20 -12.99 2.40 -12.18
N PRO A 21 -12.76 2.52 -13.51
CA PRO A 21 -11.42 2.50 -14.09
C PRO A 21 -10.39 3.38 -13.35
N VAL A 22 -10.84 4.51 -12.80
CA VAL A 22 -10.06 5.43 -11.96
C VAL A 22 -9.56 4.78 -10.65
N LEU A 23 -10.44 4.17 -9.87
CA LEU A 23 -10.09 3.52 -8.59
C LEU A 23 -9.19 2.29 -8.81
N SER A 24 -9.38 1.58 -9.93
CA SER A 24 -8.48 0.49 -10.35
C SER A 24 -7.05 0.99 -10.61
N VAL A 25 -6.91 2.13 -11.32
CA VAL A 25 -5.60 2.74 -11.58
C VAL A 25 -4.94 3.22 -10.29
N ILE A 26 -5.69 3.87 -9.39
CA ILE A 26 -5.21 4.33 -8.08
C ILE A 26 -4.71 3.14 -7.25
N THR A 27 -5.49 2.06 -7.17
CA THR A 27 -5.12 0.84 -6.44
C THR A 27 -3.86 0.18 -7.01
N LYS A 28 -3.75 0.11 -8.34
CA LYS A 28 -2.55 -0.40 -9.02
C LYS A 28 -1.32 0.45 -8.73
N ARG A 29 -1.45 1.78 -8.81
CA ARG A 29 -0.36 2.72 -8.47
C ARG A 29 0.08 2.58 -7.01
N LEU A 30 -0.86 2.54 -6.07
CA LEU A 30 -0.56 2.32 -4.65
C LEU A 30 0.20 1.01 -4.41
N ARG A 31 -0.23 -0.09 -5.05
CA ARG A 31 0.48 -1.38 -4.93
C ARG A 31 1.92 -1.30 -5.46
N ALA A 32 2.12 -0.66 -6.61
CA ALA A 32 3.45 -0.49 -7.20
C ALA A 32 4.36 0.36 -6.30
N LEU A 33 3.86 1.47 -5.76
CA LEU A 33 4.61 2.36 -4.88
C LEU A 33 4.95 1.70 -3.54
N ARG A 34 4.01 0.98 -2.92
CA ARG A 34 4.27 0.17 -1.71
C ARG A 34 5.34 -0.89 -1.97
N LYS A 35 5.32 -1.55 -3.14
CA LYS A 35 6.37 -2.50 -3.52
C LYS A 35 7.74 -1.82 -3.66
N LYS A 36 7.79 -0.61 -4.23
CA LYS A 36 9.03 0.18 -4.33
C LYS A 36 9.55 0.57 -2.94
N LEU A 37 8.68 1.02 -2.04
CA LEU A 37 9.02 1.38 -0.67
C LEU A 37 9.55 0.18 0.13
N ASN A 38 8.94 -1.00 0.00
CA ASN A 38 9.46 -2.22 0.62
C ASN A 38 10.86 -2.59 0.12
N ARG A 39 11.16 -2.36 -1.17
CA ARG A 39 12.49 -2.60 -1.72
C ARG A 39 13.53 -1.60 -1.19
N ILE A 40 13.12 -0.35 -1.01
CA ILE A 40 13.94 0.68 -0.35
C ILE A 40 14.26 0.24 1.08
N HIS A 41 13.28 -0.24 1.86
CA HIS A 41 13.53 -0.73 3.23
C HIS A 41 14.52 -1.91 3.26
N GLN A 42 14.39 -2.89 2.37
CA GLN A 42 15.36 -3.99 2.27
C GLN A 42 16.79 -3.51 1.95
N MET A 43 16.91 -2.43 1.19
CA MET A 43 18.19 -1.80 0.88
C MET A 43 18.73 -1.02 2.07
N GLU A 44 17.89 -0.33 2.84
CA GLU A 44 18.26 0.31 4.11
C GLU A 44 18.73 -0.71 5.15
N ASP A 45 18.04 -1.84 5.26
CA ASP A 45 18.46 -2.96 6.09
C ASP A 45 19.82 -3.48 5.61
N SER A 46 20.00 -3.71 4.32
CA SER A 46 21.30 -4.15 3.79
C SER A 46 22.44 -3.16 4.08
N LEU A 47 22.15 -1.85 4.04
CA LEU A 47 23.10 -0.78 4.37
C LEU A 47 23.44 -0.79 5.87
N SER A 48 22.44 -0.96 6.75
CA SER A 48 22.67 -1.05 8.20
C SER A 48 23.48 -2.29 8.60
N HIS A 49 23.40 -3.37 7.82
CA HIS A 49 24.24 -4.56 7.96
C HIS A 49 25.67 -4.38 7.40
N GLY A 50 26.04 -3.16 6.98
CA GLY A 50 27.39 -2.81 6.55
C GLY A 50 27.73 -3.19 5.10
N LYS A 51 26.73 -3.51 4.27
CA LYS A 51 26.96 -3.75 2.84
C LYS A 51 27.17 -2.41 2.13
N THR A 52 28.21 -2.32 1.31
CA THR A 52 28.42 -1.18 0.41
C THR A 52 27.45 -1.29 -0.77
N LEU A 53 26.56 -0.30 -0.92
CA LEU A 53 25.63 -0.22 -2.05
C LEU A 53 26.22 0.61 -3.20
N ASN A 54 25.85 0.24 -4.42
CA ASN A 54 26.23 0.93 -5.65
C ASN A 54 25.59 2.34 -5.75
N SER A 55 26.13 3.22 -6.59
CA SER A 55 25.61 4.58 -6.82
C SER A 55 24.13 4.57 -7.25
N GLU A 56 23.75 3.70 -8.17
CA GLU A 56 22.35 3.56 -8.62
C GLU A 56 21.41 3.13 -7.48
N GLN A 57 21.94 2.37 -6.51
CA GLN A 57 21.17 1.92 -5.36
C GLN A 57 20.95 3.05 -4.35
N LEU A 58 21.94 3.93 -4.18
CA LEU A 58 21.80 5.13 -3.37
C LEU A 58 20.76 6.09 -3.96
N ASP A 59 20.73 6.26 -5.28
CA ASP A 59 19.70 7.08 -5.94
C ASP A 59 18.28 6.54 -5.68
N VAL A 60 18.13 5.22 -5.62
CA VAL A 60 16.87 4.58 -5.25
C VAL A 60 16.49 4.92 -3.79
N LEU A 61 17.44 4.96 -2.87
CA LEU A 61 17.20 5.39 -1.48
C LEU A 61 16.85 6.89 -1.41
N HIS A 62 17.54 7.75 -2.15
CA HIS A 62 17.23 9.18 -2.25
C HIS A 62 15.83 9.45 -2.82
N SER A 63 15.28 8.52 -3.61
CA SER A 63 13.89 8.61 -4.10
C SER A 63 12.81 8.29 -3.05
N LYS A 64 13.18 7.81 -1.85
CA LYS A 64 12.25 7.47 -0.75
C LYS A 64 11.23 8.57 -0.40
N PRO A 65 11.61 9.83 -0.12
CA PRO A 65 10.64 10.88 0.20
C PRO A 65 9.60 11.08 -0.90
N ALA A 66 10.01 11.02 -2.18
CA ALA A 66 9.08 11.12 -3.30
C ALA A 66 8.13 9.92 -3.38
N VAL A 67 8.60 8.71 -3.04
CA VAL A 67 7.74 7.51 -3.00
C VAL A 67 6.71 7.61 -1.87
N VAL A 68 7.08 8.17 -0.71
CA VAL A 68 6.16 8.37 0.42
C VAL A 68 5.08 9.39 0.08
N THR A 69 5.45 10.55 -0.48
CA THR A 69 4.45 11.57 -0.89
C THR A 69 3.49 11.03 -1.95
N LEU A 70 4.01 10.27 -2.92
CA LEU A 70 3.22 9.61 -3.95
C LEU A 70 2.34 8.47 -3.42
N ILE A 71 2.53 7.98 -2.19
CA ILE A 71 1.61 7.03 -1.53
C ILE A 71 0.48 7.80 -0.84
N ASP A 72 0.82 8.86 -0.10
CA ASP A 72 -0.14 9.63 0.70
C ASP A 72 -1.22 10.31 -0.15
N GLU A 73 -0.84 10.90 -1.29
CA GLU A 73 -1.79 11.57 -2.18
C GLU A 73 -2.88 10.63 -2.76
N PRO A 74 -2.55 9.50 -3.42
CA PRO A 74 -3.56 8.58 -3.91
C PRO A 74 -4.32 7.85 -2.79
N GLU A 75 -3.74 7.70 -1.61
CA GLU A 75 -4.46 7.15 -0.45
C GLU A 75 -5.59 8.10 0.02
N LYS A 76 -5.35 9.42 0.01
CA LYS A 76 -6.38 10.45 0.26
C LYS A 76 -7.51 10.45 -0.76
N LEU A 77 -7.26 10.01 -1.99
CA LEU A 77 -8.29 9.89 -3.04
C LEU A 77 -9.16 8.64 -2.87
N ARG A 78 -8.66 7.62 -2.17
CA ARG A 78 -9.39 6.38 -1.88
C ARG A 78 -10.23 6.50 -0.61
N ALA A 79 -9.77 7.29 0.36
CA ALA A 79 -10.53 7.55 1.57
C ALA A 79 -11.82 8.33 1.23
N PRO A 80 -13.00 7.86 1.63
CA PRO A 80 -14.21 8.65 1.49
C PRO A 80 -14.03 9.95 2.30
N LYS A 81 -14.14 11.11 1.63
CA LYS A 81 -14.02 12.43 2.27
C LYS A 81 -15.27 12.73 3.12
N ILE A 82 -15.52 11.92 4.15
CA ILE A 82 -16.58 12.14 5.15
C ILE A 82 -16.01 12.97 6.31
N GLN A 83 -15.26 14.03 6.01
CA GLN A 83 -14.58 14.84 7.03
C GLN A 83 -15.10 16.27 7.13
N LEU A 84 -16.29 16.57 6.59
CA LEU A 84 -16.83 17.93 6.68
C LEU A 84 -18.36 18.03 6.85
N PHE A 85 -19.01 17.02 7.43
CA PHE A 85 -20.45 17.10 7.74
C PHE A 85 -20.81 16.78 9.20
N PHE A 86 -19.83 16.58 10.09
CA PHE A 86 -20.05 16.22 11.50
C PHE A 86 -19.34 17.18 12.48
N LEU A 87 -19.34 18.48 12.16
CA LEU A 87 -18.97 19.52 13.13
C LEU A 87 -19.82 20.79 12.90
N CYS A 88 -21.12 20.67 13.15
CA CYS A 88 -22.04 21.75 13.52
C CYS A 88 -22.71 21.34 14.84
#